data_AF-A0A6A3MH22-F1
#
_entry.id   AF-A0A6A3MH22-F1
#
_cell.length_a   1.000
_cell.length_b   1.000
_cell.length_c   1.000
_cell.angle_alpha   90.00
_cell.angle_beta   90.00
_cell.angle_gamma   90.00
#
_symmetry.space_group_name_H-M   'P 1'
#
loop_
_entity.id
_entity.type
_entity.pdbx_description
1 polymer ?
#
loop_
_entity_poly.entity_id
_entity_poly.type
_entity_poly.pdbx_seq_one_letter_code
_entity_poly.pdbx_strand_id
1 'polypeptide(L)'
;MASFQQFTQPKPVSLTKLLSANNVASILDDPTCVEALIPHLPEGSQTPAELRATLRSPQLRQSIGSLVSALQTGNFNAVMANFGLDPSAGAAKLAFGDGVGALLAAIQAWADQQDASMTTPSDQSEANK
;
A
#
# COMPACT_ATOMS: atom_id res chain seq x y z
N MET A 1 -23.80 6.33 -36.72
CA MET A 1 -22.53 6.03 -36.03
C MET A 1 -22.39 6.97 -34.84
N ALA A 2 -22.38 6.44 -33.63
CA ALA A 2 -21.80 7.07 -32.42
C ALA A 2 -22.01 6.09 -31.25
N SER A 3 -21.10 5.13 -31.13
CA SER A 3 -21.01 4.29 -29.94
C SER A 3 -20.37 5.13 -28.84
N PHE A 4 -21.15 5.48 -27.82
CA PHE A 4 -20.64 6.17 -26.64
C PHE A 4 -19.76 5.18 -25.87
N GLN A 5 -18.45 5.39 -25.97
CA GLN A 5 -17.43 4.67 -25.22
C GLN A 5 -17.76 4.81 -23.73
N GLN A 6 -18.14 3.71 -23.09
CA GLN A 6 -18.35 3.67 -21.66
C GLN A 6 -17.00 3.92 -20.98
N PHE A 7 -16.79 5.13 -20.46
CA PHE A 7 -15.68 5.39 -19.54
C PHE A 7 -15.89 4.48 -18.33
N THR A 8 -15.08 3.42 -18.23
CA THR A 8 -15.04 2.54 -17.07
C THR A 8 -14.58 3.36 -15.88
N GLN A 9 -15.55 3.93 -15.15
CA GLN A 9 -15.33 4.68 -13.94
C GLN A 9 -14.54 3.79 -12.97
N PRO A 10 -13.34 4.20 -12.52
CA PRO A 10 -12.57 3.39 -11.58
C PRO A 10 -13.42 3.20 -10.33
N LYS A 11 -13.79 1.94 -10.06
CA LYS A 11 -14.62 1.59 -8.92
C LYS A 11 -13.86 2.01 -7.66
N PRO A 12 -14.45 2.85 -6.78
CA PRO A 12 -13.75 3.39 -5.64
C PRO A 12 -13.22 2.25 -4.77
N VAL A 13 -11.92 2.19 -4.62
CA VAL A 13 -11.24 1.11 -3.93
C VAL A 13 -11.43 1.29 -2.42
N SER A 14 -12.04 0.30 -1.77
CA SER A 14 -12.22 0.33 -0.32
C SER A 14 -11.03 -0.35 0.36
N LEU A 15 -10.10 0.44 0.88
CA LEU A 15 -8.94 -0.03 1.65
C LEU A 15 -9.34 -0.96 2.81
N THR A 16 -10.46 -0.67 3.48
CA THR A 16 -11.02 -1.52 4.55
C THR A 16 -11.44 -2.91 4.07
N LYS A 17 -11.92 -3.04 2.83
CA LYS A 17 -12.21 -4.35 2.23
C LYS A 17 -10.94 -5.06 1.77
N LEU A 18 -9.96 -4.33 1.25
CA LEU A 18 -8.68 -4.91 0.84
C LEU A 18 -7.89 -5.46 2.02
N LEU A 19 -7.82 -4.71 3.13
CA LEU A 19 -7.14 -5.10 4.37
C LEU A 19 -8.00 -5.99 5.27
N SER A 20 -9.03 -6.64 4.73
CA SER A 20 -9.85 -7.57 5.49
C SER A 20 -9.03 -8.80 5.90
N ALA A 21 -9.26 -9.30 7.11
CA ALA A 21 -8.50 -10.41 7.71
C ALA A 21 -8.34 -11.65 6.82
N ASN A 22 -9.28 -11.88 5.89
CA ASN A 22 -9.22 -12.99 4.94
C ASN A 22 -8.20 -12.77 3.81
N ASN A 23 -8.04 -11.53 3.35
CA ASN A 23 -7.10 -11.17 2.28
C ASN A 23 -5.66 -11.07 2.80
N VAL A 24 -5.49 -10.65 4.05
CA VAL A 24 -4.17 -10.57 4.70
C VAL A 24 -3.78 -11.89 5.39
N ALA A 25 -4.67 -12.88 5.43
CA ALA A 25 -4.37 -14.18 6.05
C ALA A 25 -3.14 -14.84 5.41
N SER A 26 -3.07 -14.86 4.07
CA SER A 26 -1.94 -15.42 3.34
C SER A 26 -0.62 -14.66 3.53
N ILE A 27 -0.69 -13.36 3.85
CA ILE A 27 0.49 -12.54 4.17
C ILE A 27 0.96 -12.83 5.60
N LEU A 28 0.03 -13.17 6.51
CA LEU A 28 0.33 -13.57 7.89
C LEU A 28 0.84 -15.00 8.02
N ASP A 29 0.80 -15.79 6.93
CA ASP A 29 1.46 -17.09 6.86
C ASP A 29 2.96 -16.94 6.52
N ASP A 30 3.38 -15.80 5.97
CA ASP A 30 4.79 -15.50 5.72
C ASP A 30 5.47 -15.01 7.03
N PRO A 31 6.41 -15.78 7.60
CA PRO A 31 7.09 -15.40 8.84
C PRO A 31 7.90 -14.11 8.68
N THR A 32 8.43 -13.81 7.50
CA THR A 32 9.22 -12.59 7.25
C THR A 32 8.34 -11.35 7.32
N CYS A 33 7.12 -11.40 6.77
CA CYS A 33 6.15 -10.32 6.92
C CYS A 33 5.72 -10.18 8.39
N VAL A 34 5.43 -11.28 9.08
CA VAL A 34 5.02 -11.24 10.49
C VAL A 34 6.09 -10.59 11.37
N GLU A 35 7.36 -10.96 11.22
CA GLU A 35 8.46 -10.36 11.98
C GLU A 35 8.62 -8.85 11.71
N ALA A 36 8.41 -8.41 10.47
CA ALA A 36 8.43 -6.99 10.12
C ALA A 36 7.25 -6.20 10.72
N LEU A 37 6.08 -6.83 10.89
CA LEU A 37 4.89 -6.19 11.47
C LEU A 37 4.86 -6.19 13.00
N ILE A 38 5.50 -7.16 13.67
CA ILE A 38 5.56 -7.26 15.13
C ILE A 38 6.02 -5.96 15.83
N PRO A 39 7.10 -5.27 15.40
CA PRO A 39 7.55 -4.04 16.07
C PRO A 39 6.59 -2.86 15.93
N HIS A 40 5.66 -2.91 14.97
CA HIS A 40 4.66 -1.87 14.75
C HIS A 40 3.34 -2.11 15.51
N LEU A 41 3.23 -3.23 16.23
CA LEU A 41 2.09 -3.49 17.12
C LEU A 41 2.16 -2.60 18.37
N PRO A 42 0.99 -2.27 18.96
CA PRO A 42 0.95 -1.54 20.22
C PRO A 42 1.71 -2.27 21.33
N GLU A 43 2.32 -1.48 22.23
CA GLU A 43 3.11 -1.97 23.35
C GLU A 43 2.29 -2.94 24.21
N GLY A 44 2.79 -4.17 24.39
CA GLY A 44 2.11 -5.25 25.12
C GLY A 44 1.41 -6.30 24.25
N SER A 45 1.46 -6.19 22.91
CA SER A 45 0.77 -7.12 22.00
C SER A 45 1.64 -7.55 20.80
N GLN A 46 2.95 -7.75 21.03
CA GLN A 46 3.96 -8.09 20.03
C GLN A 46 4.04 -9.61 19.75
N THR A 47 2.89 -10.23 19.46
CA THR A 47 2.85 -11.66 19.09
C THR A 47 2.09 -11.86 17.79
N PRO A 48 2.38 -12.94 17.04
CA PRO A 48 1.64 -13.25 15.80
C PRO A 48 0.14 -13.51 16.04
N ALA A 49 -0.22 -14.02 17.22
CA ALA A 49 -1.63 -14.20 17.59
C ALA A 49 -2.33 -12.85 17.79
N GLU A 50 -1.68 -11.92 18.48
CA GLU A 50 -2.19 -10.56 18.70
C GLU A 50 -2.19 -9.71 17.43
N LEU A 51 -1.26 -9.94 16.50
CA LEU A 51 -1.29 -9.34 15.16
C LEU A 51 -2.60 -9.68 14.43
N ARG A 52 -2.99 -10.96 14.46
CA ARG A 52 -4.28 -11.41 13.88
C ARG A 52 -5.48 -10.83 14.62
N ALA A 53 -5.39 -10.66 15.93
CA ALA A 53 -6.44 -10.01 16.73
C ALA A 53 -6.57 -8.51 16.38
N THR A 54 -5.44 -7.81 16.25
CA THR A 54 -5.34 -6.39 15.88
C THR A 54 -5.90 -6.14 14.48
N LEU A 55 -5.64 -7.03 13.53
CA LEU A 55 -6.23 -6.95 12.18
C LEU A 55 -7.76 -7.10 12.16
N ARG A 56 -8.32 -7.79 13.15
CA ARG A 56 -9.78 -7.92 13.33
C ARG A 56 -10.37 -6.83 14.23
N SER A 57 -9.53 -6.07 14.91
CA SER A 57 -9.95 -5.06 15.86
C SER A 57 -10.65 -3.88 15.16
N PRO A 58 -11.67 -3.29 15.81
CA PRO A 58 -12.34 -2.10 15.29
C PRO A 58 -11.42 -0.88 15.29
N GLN A 59 -10.43 -0.80 16.19
CA GLN A 59 -9.50 0.33 16.28
C GLN A 59 -8.69 0.48 14.99
N LEU A 60 -8.12 -0.61 14.47
CA LEU A 60 -7.40 -0.57 13.19
C LEU A 60 -8.30 -0.11 12.04
N ARG A 61 -9.55 -0.62 11.99
CA ARG A 61 -10.52 -0.24 10.96
C ARG A 61 -10.87 1.24 11.01
N GLN A 62 -10.99 1.81 12.20
CA GLN A 62 -11.22 3.25 12.39
C GLN A 62 -10.03 4.07 11.92
N SER A 63 -8.81 3.66 12.27
CA SER A 63 -7.58 4.31 11.79
C SER A 63 -7.45 4.26 10.27
N ILE A 64 -7.75 3.12 9.64
CA ILE A 64 -7.78 3.00 8.17
C ILE A 64 -8.86 3.93 7.58
N GLY A 65 -10.04 4.00 8.17
CA GLY A 65 -11.11 4.91 7.74
C GLY A 65 -10.68 6.38 7.80
N SER A 66 -9.98 6.78 8.88
CA SER A 66 -9.40 8.11 9.04
C SER A 66 -8.34 8.41 7.97
N LEU A 67 -7.45 7.44 7.71
CA LEU A 67 -6.45 7.54 6.65
C LEU A 67 -7.09 7.73 5.27
N VAL A 68 -8.12 6.93 4.94
CA VAL A 68 -8.87 7.05 3.68
C VAL A 68 -9.50 8.44 3.54
N SER A 69 -10.10 8.95 4.61
CA SER A 69 -10.68 10.30 4.64
C SER A 69 -9.61 11.38 4.42
N ALA A 70 -8.44 11.25 5.04
CA ALA A 70 -7.32 12.18 4.88
C ALA A 70 -6.77 12.19 3.43
N LEU A 71 -6.72 11.03 2.78
CA LEU A 71 -6.31 10.92 1.36
C LEU A 71 -7.31 11.61 0.42
N GLN A 72 -8.59 11.64 0.76
CA GLN A 72 -9.65 12.26 -0.05
C GLN A 72 -9.78 13.77 0.21
N THR A 73 -9.46 14.25 1.41
CA THR A 73 -9.67 15.64 1.84
C THR A 73 -8.52 16.60 1.49
N GLY A 74 -7.48 16.12 0.79
CA GLY A 74 -6.39 16.96 0.28
C GLY A 74 -5.07 16.84 1.04
N ASN A 75 -4.99 16.00 2.08
CA ASN A 75 -3.74 15.73 2.80
C ASN A 75 -2.88 14.64 2.13
N PHE A 76 -3.21 14.28 0.88
CA PHE A 76 -2.56 13.19 0.14
C PHE A 76 -1.03 13.36 0.10
N ASN A 77 -0.52 14.52 -0.32
CA ASN A 77 0.93 14.74 -0.44
C ASN A 77 1.67 14.60 0.90
N ALA A 78 1.10 15.08 1.99
CA ALA A 78 1.69 14.94 3.31
C ALA A 78 1.69 13.48 3.77
N VAL A 79 0.59 12.76 3.55
CA VAL A 79 0.51 11.32 3.85
C VAL A 79 1.58 10.56 3.05
N MET A 80 1.64 10.77 1.72
CA MET A 80 2.64 10.14 0.85
C MET A 80 4.07 10.39 1.32
N ALA A 81 4.41 11.64 1.69
CA ALA A 81 5.72 11.98 2.22
C ALA A 81 6.04 11.31 3.56
N ASN A 82 5.06 11.20 4.47
CA ASN A 82 5.24 10.49 5.75
C ASN A 82 5.49 8.99 5.55
N PHE A 83 4.91 8.40 4.49
CA PHE A 83 5.16 7.02 4.11
C PHE A 83 6.42 6.85 3.24
N GLY A 84 7.10 7.94 2.85
CA GLY A 84 8.27 7.90 1.96
C GLY A 84 7.93 7.46 0.53
N LEU A 85 6.68 7.65 0.10
CA LEU A 85 6.18 7.24 -1.22
C LEU A 85 6.17 8.43 -2.20
N ASP A 86 6.40 8.16 -3.49
CA ASP A 86 6.32 9.17 -4.53
C ASP A 86 4.86 9.50 -4.88
N PRO A 87 4.38 10.74 -4.65
CA PRO A 87 3.01 11.14 -4.98
C PRO A 87 2.74 11.13 -6.50
N SER A 88 3.77 11.19 -7.34
CA SER A 88 3.66 11.22 -8.80
C SER A 88 3.10 9.92 -9.37
N ALA A 89 3.44 8.78 -8.75
CA ALA A 89 2.93 7.46 -9.17
C ALA A 89 1.40 7.34 -9.01
N GLY A 90 0.82 8.09 -8.06
CA GLY A 90 -0.61 8.13 -7.80
C GLY A 90 -1.37 9.26 -8.52
N ALA A 91 -0.67 10.20 -9.17
CA ALA A 91 -1.25 11.44 -9.68
C ALA A 91 -2.41 11.21 -10.66
N ALA A 92 -2.31 10.18 -11.52
CA ALA A 92 -3.37 9.82 -12.46
C ALA A 92 -4.67 9.42 -11.73
N LYS A 93 -4.59 8.60 -10.69
CA LYS A 93 -5.75 8.17 -9.89
C LYS A 93 -6.31 9.30 -9.04
N LEU A 94 -5.43 10.15 -8.51
CA LEU A 94 -5.81 11.33 -7.75
C LEU A 94 -6.59 12.33 -8.63
N ALA A 95 -6.20 12.50 -9.90
CA ALA A 95 -6.92 13.35 -10.85
C ALA A 95 -8.37 12.87 -11.12
N PHE A 96 -8.65 11.58 -10.94
CA PHE A 96 -10.01 11.02 -11.00
C PHE A 96 -10.76 11.07 -9.65
N GLY A 97 -10.18 11.68 -8.62
CA GLY A 97 -10.74 11.72 -7.27
C GLY A 97 -10.57 10.44 -6.46
N ASP A 98 -9.73 9.50 -6.93
CA ASP A 98 -9.46 8.24 -6.24
C ASP A 98 -8.13 8.33 -5.46
N GLY A 99 -8.16 9.01 -4.31
CA GLY A 99 -6.99 9.15 -3.44
C GLY A 99 -6.49 7.82 -2.86
N VAL A 100 -7.38 6.82 -2.73
CA VAL A 100 -7.00 5.47 -2.28
C VAL A 100 -6.28 4.71 -3.38
N GLY A 101 -6.80 4.75 -4.61
CA GLY A 101 -6.13 4.19 -5.78
C GLY A 101 -4.78 4.85 -6.04
N ALA A 102 -4.65 6.15 -5.76
CA ALA A 102 -3.39 6.88 -5.88
C ALA A 102 -2.33 6.38 -4.89
N LEU A 103 -2.70 6.16 -3.62
CA LEU A 103 -1.81 5.57 -2.62
C LEU A 103 -1.37 4.17 -3.03
N LEU A 104 -2.30 3.32 -3.46
CA LEU A 104 -2.00 1.95 -3.88
C LEU A 104 -1.05 1.91 -5.09
N ALA A 105 -1.26 2.78 -6.08
CA ALA A 105 -0.38 2.88 -7.24
C ALA A 105 1.05 3.26 -6.83
N ALA A 106 1.20 4.15 -5.85
CA ALA A 106 2.51 4.53 -5.38
C ALA A 106 3.19 3.46 -4.52
N ILE A 107 2.45 2.73 -3.69
CA ILE A 107 2.98 1.56 -2.97
C ILE A 107 3.46 0.50 -3.98
N GLN A 108 2.68 0.25 -5.04
CA GLN A 108 3.08 -0.69 -6.09
C GLN A 108 4.36 -0.24 -6.80
N ALA A 109 4.48 1.04 -7.15
CA ALA A 109 5.69 1.59 -7.77
C ALA A 109 6.91 1.51 -6.85
N TRP A 110 6.72 1.73 -5.55
CA TRP A 110 7.77 1.60 -4.53
C TRP A 110 8.23 0.15 -4.36
N ALA A 111 7.31 -0.82 -4.42
CA ALA A 111 7.63 -2.24 -4.37
C ALA A 111 8.41 -2.68 -5.62
N ASP A 112 7.98 -2.24 -6.81
CA ASP A 112 8.64 -2.53 -8.10
C ASP A 112 10.08 -1.98 -8.13
N GLN A 113 10.31 -0.78 -7.58
CA GLN A 113 11.65 -0.19 -7.47
C GLN A 113 12.58 -0.96 -6.51
N GLN A 114 12.04 -1.55 -5.44
CA GLN A 114 12.84 -2.39 -4.55
C GLN A 114 13.22 -3.72 -5.17
N ASP A 115 12.30 -4.35 -5.90
CA ASP A 115 12.57 -5.59 -6.63
C ASP A 115 13.60 -5.34 -7.75
N ALA A 116 13.45 -4.24 -8.49
CA ALA A 116 14.40 -3.82 -9.52
C ALA A 116 15.80 -3.51 -8.97
N SER A 117 15.89 -2.96 -7.75
CA SER A 117 17.18 -2.67 -7.09
C SER A 117 17.93 -3.93 -6.65
N MET A 118 17.24 -5.07 -6.50
CA MET A 118 17.87 -6.38 -6.27
C MET A 118 18.35 -7.07 -7.55
N THR A 119 17.93 -6.59 -8.74
CA THR A 119 18.23 -7.26 -10.03
C THR A 119 19.33 -6.59 -10.85
N THR A 120 19.93 -5.48 -10.40
CA THR A 120 21.14 -4.95 -11.06
C THR A 120 22.28 -5.96 -10.93
N PRO A 121 22.72 -6.62 -12.01
CA PRO A 121 23.91 -7.46 -11.98
C PRO A 121 25.09 -6.54 -11.78
N SER A 122 25.94 -6.87 -10.81
CA SER A 122 27.27 -6.27 -10.63
C SER A 122 28.24 -6.59 -11.79
N ASP A 123 27.76 -6.74 -13.02
CA ASP A 123 28.57 -7.06 -14.19
C ASP A 123 29.05 -5.78 -14.86
N GLN A 124 30.15 -5.25 -14.34
CA GLN A 124 31.19 -4.58 -15.12
C GLN A 124 32.47 -4.47 -14.27
N SER A 125 32.94 -5.61 -13.77
CA SER A 125 34.36 -5.84 -13.53
C SER A 125 34.85 -6.72 -14.68
N GLU A 126 36.02 -6.38 -15.25
CA GLU A 126 36.76 -7.11 -16.29
C GLU A 126 36.43 -6.80 -17.77
N ALA A 127 37.11 -5.78 -18.29
CA ALA A 127 37.71 -5.89 -19.63
C ALA A 127 39.07 -5.17 -19.62
N ASN A 128 40.06 -5.90 -19.11
CA ASN A 128 41.47 -5.67 -19.33
C ASN A 128 41.77 -5.60 -20.84
N LYS A 129 42.32 -4.47 -21.31
CA LYS A 129 43.32 -4.48 -22.40
C LYS A 129 44.18 -3.23 -22.42
#